data_AF-A0A432NKY0-F1
#
_entry.id   AF-A0A432NKY0-F1
#
_cell.length_a   1.000
_cell.length_b   1.000
_cell.length_c   1.000
_cell.angle_alpha   90.00
_cell.angle_beta   90.00
_cell.angle_gamma   90.00
#
_symmetry.space_group_name_H-M   'P 1'
#
loop_
_entity.id
_entity.type
_entity.pdbx_description
1 polymer ?
#
loop_
_entity_poly.entity_id
_entity_poly.type
_entity_poly.pdbx_seq_one_letter_code
_entity_poly.pdbx_strand_id
1 'polypeptide(L)'
;MADSDIEDALLADGPRDATPRDRRREMVDKIVLTLGEFISGLDGRDERSRASVGQLMAILQTMTDSIASADDKTFTAIMREAALLMRTLKERQTYFSKYTIH
;
A
#
# COMPACT_ATOMS: atom_id res chain seq x y z
N MET A 1 19.55 -2.94 13.55
CA MET A 1 19.39 -1.50 13.26
C MET A 1 19.19 -1.38 11.76
N ALA A 2 17.95 -1.51 11.29
CA ALA A 2 17.59 -1.37 9.87
C ALA A 2 16.10 -0.96 9.68
N ASP A 3 15.38 -0.72 10.78
CA ASP A 3 13.95 -0.40 10.78
C ASP A 3 13.70 1.12 10.73
N SER A 4 14.70 1.91 11.11
CA SER A 4 14.62 3.39 11.17
C SER A 4 14.76 4.06 9.81
N ASP A 5 15.53 3.47 8.89
CA ASP A 5 15.85 4.11 7.61
C ASP A 5 14.66 4.14 6.64
N ILE A 6 13.70 3.22 6.80
CA ILE A 6 12.49 3.18 5.97
C ILE A 6 11.49 4.23 6.45
N GLU A 7 11.38 4.42 7.77
CA GLU A 7 10.53 5.46 8.36
C GLU A 7 11.06 6.86 8.00
N ASP A 8 12.39 7.07 8.05
CA ASP A 8 13.01 8.36 7.72
C ASP A 8 12.95 8.68 6.21
N ALA A 9 13.14 7.68 5.34
CA ALA A 9 13.04 7.87 3.90
C ALA A 9 11.61 8.24 3.44
N LEU A 10 10.58 7.75 4.13
CA LEU A 10 9.19 8.12 3.85
C LEU A 10 8.82 9.54 4.32
N LEU A 11 9.53 10.07 5.31
CA LEU A 11 9.30 11.41 5.85
C LEU A 11 9.99 12.53 5.06
N ALA A 12 11.01 12.20 4.26
CA ALA A 12 11.89 13.16 3.60
C ALA A 12 11.39 13.67 2.23
N ASP A 13 10.42 12.99 1.59
CA ASP A 13 10.00 13.27 0.20
C ASP A 13 8.66 14.04 0.09
N GLY A 14 8.21 14.68 1.18
CA GLY A 14 7.02 15.55 1.18
C GLY A 14 7.39 17.02 0.99
N PRO A 15 6.55 17.86 0.33
CA PRO A 15 6.79 19.30 0.28
C PRO A 15 6.98 19.84 1.70
N ARG A 16 7.95 20.74 1.89
CA ARG A 16 8.37 21.25 3.21
C ARG A 16 7.23 21.83 4.06
N ASP A 17 6.09 22.15 3.45
CA ASP A 17 4.88 22.70 4.07
C ASP A 17 3.72 21.70 4.20
N ALA A 18 3.90 20.42 3.84
CA ALA A 18 2.86 19.41 3.96
C ALA A 18 2.51 19.16 5.43
N THR A 19 1.22 19.28 5.77
CA THR A 19 0.74 18.94 7.11
C THR A 19 0.95 17.44 7.38
N PRO A 20 1.03 17.00 8.65
CA PRO A 20 1.09 15.57 8.98
C PRO A 20 -0.04 14.77 8.33
N ARG A 21 -1.23 15.36 8.20
CA ARG A 21 -2.38 14.78 7.50
C ARG A 21 -2.11 14.59 6.01
N ASP A 22 -1.49 15.56 5.35
CA ASP A 22 -1.17 15.47 3.91
C ASP A 22 -0.16 14.35 3.65
N ARG A 23 0.87 14.22 4.51
CA ARG A 23 1.83 13.10 4.42
C ARG A 23 1.16 11.75 4.65
N ARG A 24 0.24 11.66 5.62
CA ARG A 24 -0.53 10.42 5.86
C ARG A 24 -1.41 10.06 4.68
N ARG A 25 -2.07 11.06 4.07
CA ARG A 25 -2.85 10.88 2.85
C ARG A 25 -1.97 10.38 1.71
N GLU A 26 -0.82 10.99 1.50
CA GLU A 26 0.14 10.56 0.48
C GLU A 26 0.60 9.10 0.69
N MET A 27 0.84 8.68 1.94
CA MET A 27 1.16 7.29 2.26
C MET A 27 0.03 6.33 1.87
N VAL A 28 -1.22 6.67 2.18
CA VAL A 28 -2.38 5.84 1.78
C VAL A 28 -2.52 5.80 0.26
N ASP A 29 -2.30 6.94 -0.42
CA ASP A 29 -2.36 7.01 -1.88
C ASP A 29 -1.25 6.16 -2.54
N LYS A 30 -0.04 6.10 -1.96
CA LYS A 30 1.04 5.19 -2.39
C LYS A 30 0.65 3.72 -2.24
N ILE A 31 -0.07 3.35 -1.17
CA ILE A 31 -0.60 1.99 -1.00
C ILE A 31 -1.62 1.67 -2.09
N VAL A 32 -2.58 2.57 -2.32
CA VAL A 32 -3.61 2.41 -3.35
C VAL A 32 -2.98 2.22 -4.73
N LEU A 33 -1.95 3.02 -5.06
CA LEU A 33 -1.22 2.90 -6.32
C LEU A 33 -0.50 1.55 -6.45
N THR A 34 0.18 1.10 -5.40
CA THR A 34 0.87 -0.20 -5.37
C THR A 34 -0.10 -1.36 -5.59
N LEU A 35 -1.31 -1.30 -5.00
CA LEU A 35 -2.36 -2.30 -5.22
C LEU A 35 -2.86 -2.29 -6.67
N GLY A 36 -2.96 -1.11 -7.30
CA GLY A 36 -3.31 -0.97 -8.71
C GLY A 36 -2.27 -1.58 -9.66
N GLU A 37 -0.98 -1.39 -9.37
CA GLU A 37 0.12 -2.03 -10.09
C GLU A 37 0.06 -3.55 -9.95
N PHE A 38 -0.21 -4.05 -8.74
CA PHE A 38 -0.38 -5.50 -8.51
C PHE A 38 -1.53 -6.08 -9.34
N ILE A 39 -2.71 -5.44 -9.35
CA ILE A 39 -3.86 -5.85 -10.19
C ILE A 39 -3.47 -5.89 -11.66
N SER A 40 -2.71 -4.89 -12.13
CA SER A 40 -2.29 -4.80 -13.53
C SER A 40 -1.31 -5.91 -13.93
N GLY A 41 -0.56 -6.46 -12.96
CA GLY A 41 0.32 -7.60 -13.15
C GLY A 41 -0.33 -8.97 -12.98
N LEU A 42 -1.61 -9.04 -12.56
CA LEU A 42 -2.34 -10.30 -12.48
C LEU A 42 -2.84 -10.73 -13.86
N ASP A 43 -2.59 -11.98 -14.21
CA ASP A 43 -3.04 -12.58 -15.45
C ASP A 43 -4.54 -12.90 -15.41
N GLY A 44 -5.21 -13.06 -16.56
CA GLY A 44 -6.67 -13.23 -16.64
C GLY A 44 -7.24 -14.45 -15.91
N ARG A 45 -6.39 -15.36 -15.43
CA ARG A 45 -6.77 -16.53 -14.62
C ARG A 45 -6.99 -16.20 -13.14
N ASP A 46 -6.59 -15.00 -12.69
CA ASP A 46 -6.69 -14.55 -11.30
C ASP A 46 -7.83 -13.55 -11.06
N GLU A 47 -8.95 -13.68 -11.80
CA GLU A 47 -10.09 -12.74 -11.76
C GLU A 47 -10.64 -12.52 -10.34
N ARG A 48 -10.70 -13.57 -9.51
CA ARG A 48 -11.13 -13.45 -8.11
C ARG A 48 -10.15 -12.62 -7.27
N SER A 49 -8.85 -12.83 -7.47
CA SER A 49 -7.80 -12.07 -6.77
C SER A 49 -7.85 -10.61 -7.22
N ARG A 50 -8.02 -10.37 -8.53
CA ARG A 50 -8.16 -9.05 -9.13
C ARG A 50 -9.36 -8.29 -8.59
N ALA A 51 -10.53 -8.93 -8.51
CA ALA A 51 -11.73 -8.34 -7.91
C ALA A 51 -11.55 -8.02 -6.42
N SER A 52 -10.93 -8.93 -5.65
CA SER A 52 -10.71 -8.74 -4.21
C SER A 52 -9.75 -7.57 -3.92
N VAL A 53 -8.64 -7.48 -4.67
CA VAL A 53 -7.69 -6.36 -4.53
C VAL A 53 -8.31 -5.06 -5.03
N GLY A 54 -9.11 -5.10 -6.10
CA GLY A 54 -9.85 -3.93 -6.59
C GLY A 54 -10.84 -3.39 -5.57
N GLN A 55 -11.57 -4.28 -4.87
CA GLN A 55 -12.47 -3.89 -3.78
C GLN A 55 -11.70 -3.26 -2.61
N LEU A 56 -10.55 -3.82 -2.22
CA LEU A 56 -9.71 -3.24 -1.18
C LEU A 56 -9.23 -1.83 -1.58
N MET A 57 -8.80 -1.66 -2.82
CA MET A 57 -8.37 -0.37 -3.36
C MET A 57 -9.50 0.68 -3.26
N ALA A 58 -10.73 0.32 -3.63
CA ALA A 58 -11.89 1.20 -3.53
C ALA A 58 -12.25 1.57 -2.07
N ILE A 59 -12.14 0.61 -1.15
CA ILE A 59 -12.34 0.86 0.29
C ILE A 59 -11.30 1.86 0.80
N LEU A 60 -10.01 1.62 0.50
CA LEU A 60 -8.93 2.49 0.94
C LEU A 60 -9.08 3.90 0.37
N GLN A 61 -9.40 4.06 -0.92
CA GLN A 61 -9.68 5.36 -1.54
C GLN A 61 -10.82 6.11 -0.84
N THR A 62 -11.90 5.41 -0.49
CA THR A 62 -13.05 6.00 0.23
C THR A 62 -12.65 6.41 1.65
N MET A 63 -11.78 5.64 2.29
CA MET A 63 -11.35 5.86 3.67
C MET A 63 -10.11 6.74 3.80
N THR A 64 -9.46 7.14 2.70
CA THR A 64 -8.18 7.88 2.72
C THR A 64 -8.21 9.08 3.65
N ASP A 65 -9.23 9.93 3.55
CA ASP A 65 -9.33 11.13 4.40
C ASP A 65 -9.55 10.80 5.88
N SER A 66 -10.29 9.72 6.18
CA SER A 66 -10.51 9.22 7.55
C SER A 66 -9.25 8.61 8.15
N ILE A 67 -8.50 7.83 7.37
CA ILE A 67 -7.22 7.24 7.77
C ILE A 67 -6.19 8.34 8.00
N ALA A 68 -6.11 9.32 7.08
CA ALA A 68 -5.17 10.42 7.19
C ALA A 68 -5.43 11.32 8.41
N SER A 69 -6.67 11.37 8.87
CA SER A 69 -7.10 12.16 10.03
C SER A 69 -7.15 11.35 11.34
N ALA A 70 -6.82 10.05 11.29
CA ALA A 70 -6.79 9.19 12.47
C ALA A 70 -5.68 9.62 13.44
N ASP A 71 -5.85 9.28 14.72
CA ASP A 71 -4.77 9.43 15.69
C ASP A 71 -3.57 8.56 15.33
N ASP A 72 -2.40 8.92 15.85
CA ASP A 72 -1.12 8.33 15.48
C ASP A 72 -1.07 6.82 15.74
N LYS A 73 -1.70 6.34 16.82
CA LYS A 73 -1.73 4.92 17.16
C LYS A 73 -2.58 4.15 16.16
N THR A 74 -3.76 4.66 15.84
CA THR A 74 -4.65 4.06 14.84
C THR A 74 -4.02 4.07 13.45
N PHE A 75 -3.46 5.21 13.03
CA PHE A 75 -2.76 5.33 11.75
C PHE A 75 -1.60 4.32 11.64
N THR A 76 -0.74 4.25 12.67
CA THR A 76 0.41 3.33 12.67
C THR A 76 -0.04 1.87 12.62
N ALA A 77 -1.10 1.50 13.34
CA ALA A 77 -1.64 0.13 13.29
C ALA A 77 -2.14 -0.23 11.87
N ILE A 78 -2.84 0.68 11.21
CA ILE A 78 -3.30 0.50 9.82
C ILE A 78 -2.11 0.36 8.87
N MET A 79 -1.09 1.22 9.01
CA MET A 79 0.09 1.18 8.14
C MET A 79 0.90 -0.12 8.30
N ARG A 80 1.01 -0.65 9.52
CA ARG A 80 1.67 -1.94 9.76
C ARG A 80 0.93 -3.08 9.06
N GLU A 81 -0.40 -3.11 9.18
CA GLU A 81 -1.20 -4.14 8.52
C GLU A 81 -1.09 -4.02 6.98
N ALA A 82 -1.15 -2.80 6.45
CA ALA A 82 -0.95 -2.54 5.03
C ALA A 82 0.44 -2.98 4.55
N ALA A 83 1.49 -2.75 5.34
CA ALA A 83 2.85 -3.19 5.02
C ALA A 83 2.96 -4.72 4.96
N LEU A 84 2.35 -5.44 5.91
CA LEU A 84 2.29 -6.91 5.89
C LEU A 84 1.55 -7.44 4.67
N LEU A 85 0.42 -6.80 4.32
CA LEU A 85 -0.33 -7.15 3.13
C LEU A 85 0.50 -6.93 1.87
N MET A 86 1.13 -5.76 1.70
CA MET A 86 1.95 -5.44 0.54
C MET A 86 3.13 -6.41 0.39
N ARG A 87 3.79 -6.77 1.49
CA ARG A 87 4.85 -7.79 1.49
C ARG A 87 4.33 -9.14 0.99
N THR A 88 3.19 -9.58 1.51
CA THR A 88 2.56 -10.85 1.12
C THR A 88 2.18 -10.86 -0.36
N LEU A 89 1.65 -9.75 -0.88
CA LEU A 89 1.31 -9.60 -2.30
C LEU A 89 2.57 -9.64 -3.18
N LYS A 90 3.64 -8.95 -2.78
CA LYS A 90 4.92 -8.95 -3.50
C LYS A 90 5.58 -10.33 -3.53
N GLU A 91 5.54 -11.06 -2.42
CA GLU A 91 6.03 -12.45 -2.34
C GLU A 91 5.25 -13.36 -3.29
N ARG A 92 3.92 -13.22 -3.37
CA ARG A 92 3.09 -13.95 -4.32
C ARG A 92 3.40 -13.58 -5.77
N GLN A 93 3.53 -12.30 -6.10
CA GLN A 93 3.89 -11.86 -7.46
C GLN A 93 5.23 -12.45 -7.89
N THR A 94 6.22 -12.43 -6.99
CA THR A 94 7.56 -13.01 -7.24
C THR A 94 7.48 -14.52 -7.42
N TYR A 95 6.64 -15.21 -6.64
CA TYR A 95 6.38 -16.63 -6.79
C TYR A 95 5.80 -16.94 -8.17
N PHE A 96 4.68 -16.31 -8.58
CA PHE A 96 4.06 -16.56 -9.88
C PHE A 96 4.95 -16.15 -11.06
N SER A 97 5.74 -15.09 -10.92
CA SER A 97 6.73 -14.69 -11.93
C SER A 97 7.84 -15.74 -12.13
N LYS A 98 8.25 -16.45 -11.08
CA LYS A 98 9.26 -17.53 -11.17
C LYS A 98 8.74 -18.81 -11.84
N TYR A 99 7.44 -19.09 -11.75
CA TYR A 99 6.83 -20.30 -12.32
C TYR A 99 6.18 -20.08 -13.69
N THR A 100 6.10 -18.83 -14.16
CA THR A 100 5.72 -18.53 -15.54
C THR A 100 6.98 -18.64 -16.42
N ILE A 101 7.37 -19.88 -16.74
CA ILE A 101 8.37 -20.16 -17.78
C ILE A 101 7.62 -20.09 -19.12
N HIS A 102 8.05 -19.19 -20.00
CA HIS A 102 7.64 -19.11 -21.41
C HIS A 102 8.18 -20.30 -22.22
#